data_AF-A0A656PN92-F1
#
_entry.id   AF-A0A656PN92-F1
#
_cell.length_a   1.000
_cell.length_b   1.000
_cell.length_c   1.000
_cell.angle_alpha   90.00
_cell.angle_beta   90.00
_cell.angle_gamma   90.00
#
_symmetry.space_group_name_H-M   'P 1'
#
loop_
_entity.id
_entity.type
_entity.pdbx_description
1 polymer ?
#
loop_
_entity_poly.entity_id
_entity_poly.type
_entity_poly.pdbx_seq_one_letter_code
_entity_poly.pdbx_strand_id
1 'polypeptide(L)'
;MNIIARIKRLSDIFFAGKRRSVAPFVLLNIFLILLEVLYIFSRYKYINSEIPFWFAKSWGDFQLSPKYYIYYLPATAFVLTMLAGTIRYVNRLYLRYFDEIVSYFVSIVNVFFFYSIYYIIQSASLPFPPIISAKFLTLVPPFIAAFLAVYAVLPYFIDLAHRKRLVTDPGVHTHPAMLLREPSARGGGFVYAIIFLLLSAVFLGVGKQFQGVYLSVFMLAVLGIIDDFQNTHPTSEFRVLENPLLRLLLLFLCVLPVILSGLVVSTVSIPFNGLVNLGNISISVGSVSIPVVSAVLTMIWVVWMMNSLSWSNGIDGQFAGVIGISSIFVAILALRFEDLEPLQRSVAVMAAISAGAAFGFTKYTWYPSKIMWGFGAMAAGLVIAALSIAVQTKVLVSVLFILIPFLDALVTFFRRIFQGRNPLSGDRGHLHHLLLDRGWSVQKIARFYWSAALVFGLIGLLSPERYIVKLSLTIIGAVGFLIALLNLKSLGRRKQKQESA
;
A
#
# COMPACT_ATOMS: atom_id res chain seq x y z
N MET A 1 19.83 -33.85 52.40
CA MET A 1 19.46 -33.24 51.09
C MET A 1 18.32 -32.27 51.34
N ASN A 2 18.58 -30.95 51.23
CA ASN A 2 17.77 -29.89 51.85
C ASN A 2 16.32 -29.86 51.35
N ILE A 3 15.36 -29.94 52.27
CA ILE A 3 13.91 -29.75 52.02
C ILE A 3 13.66 -28.43 51.29
N ILE A 4 14.44 -27.39 51.60
CA ILE A 4 14.42 -26.08 50.93
C ILE A 4 14.72 -26.20 49.43
N ALA A 5 15.67 -27.05 49.02
CA ALA A 5 15.97 -27.27 47.60
C ALA A 5 14.84 -28.02 46.90
N ARG A 6 14.16 -28.94 47.59
CA ARG A 6 13.00 -29.67 47.04
C ARG A 6 11.76 -28.77 46.92
N ILE A 7 11.52 -27.89 47.90
CA ILE A 7 10.46 -26.87 47.86
C ILE A 7 10.74 -25.86 46.74
N LYS A 8 11.98 -25.40 46.57
CA LYS A 8 12.36 -24.48 45.50
C LYS A 8 12.23 -25.13 44.12
N ARG A 9 12.61 -26.40 43.97
CA ARG A 9 12.44 -27.14 42.72
C ARG A 9 10.97 -27.40 42.40
N LEU A 10 10.16 -27.72 43.41
CA LEU A 10 8.71 -27.86 43.26
C LEU A 10 8.06 -26.51 42.94
N SER A 11 8.48 -25.41 43.56
CA SER A 11 7.99 -24.07 43.23
C SER A 11 8.38 -23.68 41.82
N ASP A 12 9.62 -23.89 41.40
CA ASP A 12 10.07 -23.53 40.06
C ASP A 12 9.37 -24.38 38.98
N ILE A 13 9.09 -25.66 39.24
CA ILE A 13 8.28 -26.51 38.36
C ILE A 13 6.80 -26.07 38.34
N PHE A 14 6.26 -25.63 39.48
CA PHE A 14 4.86 -25.19 39.61
C PHE A 14 4.63 -23.77 39.04
N PHE A 15 5.64 -22.89 39.12
CA PHE A 15 5.63 -21.50 38.64
C PHE A 15 6.19 -21.34 37.20
N ALA A 16 6.68 -22.41 36.56
CA ALA A 16 7.17 -22.42 35.17
C ALA A 16 6.05 -22.36 34.09
N GLY A 17 4.80 -22.05 34.48
CA GLY A 17 3.74 -21.73 33.53
C GLY A 17 4.03 -20.40 32.83
N LYS A 18 4.34 -20.43 31.53
CA LYS A 18 4.48 -19.23 30.67
C LYS A 18 3.40 -18.20 31.03
N ARG A 19 3.78 -17.07 31.63
CA ARG A 19 2.89 -15.91 31.82
C ARG A 19 2.33 -15.52 30.45
N ARG A 20 1.07 -15.86 30.18
CA ARG A 20 0.41 -15.46 28.94
C ARG A 20 0.16 -13.97 29.00
N SER A 21 0.75 -13.22 28.08
CA SER A 21 0.63 -11.76 28.06
C SER A 21 -0.86 -11.35 28.04
N VAL A 22 -1.21 -10.40 28.89
CA VAL A 22 -2.55 -9.80 28.97
C VAL A 22 -2.81 -8.89 27.75
N ALA A 23 -1.72 -8.40 27.13
CA ALA A 23 -1.75 -7.41 26.05
C ALA A 23 -2.64 -7.79 24.84
N PRO A 24 -2.60 -9.01 24.25
CA PRO A 24 -3.44 -9.31 23.09
C PRO A 24 -4.94 -9.23 23.36
N PHE A 25 -5.37 -9.66 24.56
CA PHE A 25 -6.78 -9.59 24.99
C PHE A 25 -7.23 -8.13 25.17
N VAL A 26 -6.43 -7.35 25.90
CA VAL A 26 -6.73 -5.93 26.15
C VAL A 26 -6.73 -5.15 24.84
N LEU A 27 -5.76 -5.40 23.95
CA LEU A 27 -5.69 -4.77 22.64
C LEU A 27 -6.92 -5.09 21.78
N LEU A 28 -7.37 -6.35 21.75
CA LEU A 28 -8.57 -6.75 21.01
C LEU A 28 -9.82 -6.02 21.53
N ASN A 29 -10.02 -5.98 22.85
CA ASN A 29 -11.21 -5.37 23.43
C ASN A 29 -11.19 -3.85 23.36
N ILE A 30 -10.02 -3.22 23.54
CA ILE A 30 -9.86 -1.79 23.26
C ILE A 30 -10.18 -1.48 21.79
N PHE A 31 -9.77 -2.35 20.86
CA PHE A 31 -10.11 -2.19 19.46
C PHE A 31 -11.62 -2.31 19.21
N LEU A 32 -12.32 -3.26 19.83
CA LEU A 32 -13.79 -3.36 19.76
C LEU A 32 -14.49 -2.12 20.31
N ILE A 33 -14.08 -1.64 21.48
CA ILE A 33 -14.62 -0.40 22.08
C ILE A 33 -14.36 0.81 21.17
N LEU A 34 -13.18 0.87 20.54
CA LEU A 34 -12.87 1.93 19.58
C LEU A 34 -13.82 1.87 18.38
N LEU A 35 -14.14 0.69 17.86
CA LEU A 35 -15.14 0.52 16.79
C LEU A 35 -16.53 0.98 17.22
N GLU A 36 -16.95 0.67 18.45
CA GLU A 36 -18.22 1.13 19.03
C GLU A 36 -18.28 2.67 19.05
N VAL A 37 -17.26 3.31 19.62
CA VAL A 37 -17.17 4.78 19.71
C VAL A 37 -17.16 5.43 18.33
N LEU A 38 -16.37 4.89 17.39
CA LEU A 38 -16.30 5.40 16.02
C LEU A 38 -17.63 5.25 15.29
N TYR A 39 -18.35 4.15 15.51
CA TYR A 39 -19.65 3.93 14.87
C TYR A 39 -20.71 4.87 15.43
N ILE A 40 -20.78 5.05 16.76
CA ILE A 40 -21.64 6.07 17.38
C ILE A 40 -21.30 7.45 16.83
N PHE A 41 -20.02 7.85 16.87
CA PHE A 41 -19.58 9.16 16.39
C PHE A 41 -19.98 9.42 14.93
N SER A 42 -19.82 8.41 14.07
CA SER A 42 -20.17 8.47 12.64
C SER A 42 -21.68 8.55 12.38
N ARG A 43 -22.51 8.16 13.34
CA ARG A 43 -23.98 8.07 13.16
C ARG A 43 -24.80 8.96 14.08
N TYR A 44 -24.18 9.57 15.10
CA TYR A 44 -24.84 10.36 16.14
C TYR A 44 -25.74 11.49 15.61
N LYS A 45 -25.39 12.07 14.45
CA LYS A 45 -26.18 13.12 13.80
C LYS A 45 -27.55 12.62 13.31
N TYR A 46 -27.66 11.35 12.94
CA TYR A 46 -28.87 10.76 12.36
C TYR A 46 -29.79 10.13 13.41
N ILE A 47 -29.29 9.89 14.62
CA ILE A 47 -30.06 9.32 15.72
C ILE A 47 -31.10 10.33 16.20
N ASN A 48 -32.34 9.86 16.35
CA ASN A 48 -33.47 10.61 16.89
C ASN A 48 -33.17 11.10 18.33
N SER A 49 -33.92 12.09 18.82
CA SER A 49 -33.73 12.60 20.19
C SER A 49 -33.88 11.51 21.26
N GLU A 50 -34.74 10.53 21.00
CA GLU A 50 -35.00 9.40 21.88
C GLU A 50 -34.69 8.06 21.19
N ILE A 51 -34.16 7.11 21.96
CA ILE A 51 -33.69 5.81 21.52
C ILE A 51 -34.22 4.68 22.42
N PRO A 52 -34.43 3.46 21.89
CA PRO A 52 -34.80 2.30 22.69
C PRO A 52 -33.57 1.80 23.46
N PHE A 53 -33.33 2.37 24.64
CA PHE A 53 -32.20 2.04 25.50
C PHE A 53 -32.69 1.60 26.89
N TRP A 54 -32.39 0.35 27.25
CA TRP A 54 -32.53 -0.24 28.59
C TRP A 54 -33.83 0.07 29.34
N PHE A 55 -34.99 0.03 28.67
CA PHE A 55 -36.32 0.08 29.30
C PHE A 55 -36.44 1.08 30.47
N ALA A 56 -35.93 2.31 30.29
CA ALA A 56 -35.67 3.21 31.41
C ALA A 56 -36.92 3.81 32.09
N LYS A 57 -38.13 3.42 31.68
CA LYS A 57 -39.39 3.91 32.26
C LYS A 57 -40.32 2.77 32.66
N SER A 58 -41.12 3.02 33.70
CA SER A 58 -42.18 2.14 34.18
C SER A 58 -43.11 1.71 33.06
N TRP A 59 -43.59 0.47 33.12
CA TRP A 59 -44.54 -0.09 32.16
C TRP A 59 -45.78 0.81 32.06
N GLY A 60 -46.03 1.40 30.88
CA GLY A 60 -47.11 2.35 30.63
C GLY A 60 -46.69 3.69 30.01
N ASP A 61 -45.41 4.09 30.17
CA ASP A 61 -44.85 5.28 29.51
C ASP A 61 -44.05 4.90 28.25
N PHE A 62 -43.91 5.83 27.29
CA PHE A 62 -43.03 5.66 26.13
C PHE A 62 -41.60 5.29 26.59
N GLN A 63 -41.18 4.05 26.35
CA GLN A 63 -39.96 3.40 26.87
C GLN A 63 -38.67 3.85 26.17
N LEU A 64 -38.58 5.13 25.77
CA LEU A 64 -37.43 5.66 25.08
C LEU A 64 -36.58 6.53 26.03
N SER A 65 -35.27 6.44 25.86
CA SER A 65 -34.27 7.20 26.61
C SER A 65 -33.66 8.27 25.71
N PRO A 66 -33.15 9.38 26.25
CA PRO A 66 -32.40 10.36 25.47
C PRO A 66 -31.19 9.75 24.74
N LYS A 67 -30.89 10.21 23.53
CA LYS A 67 -29.84 9.62 22.68
C LYS A 67 -28.42 9.60 23.26
N TYR A 68 -28.10 10.49 24.21
CA TYR A 68 -26.77 10.52 24.83
C TYR A 68 -26.49 9.27 25.69
N TYR A 69 -27.53 8.55 26.13
CA TYR A 69 -27.37 7.29 26.88
C TYR A 69 -26.69 6.19 26.04
N ILE A 70 -26.62 6.31 24.70
CA ILE A 70 -25.93 5.33 23.86
C ILE A 70 -24.43 5.19 24.22
N TYR A 71 -23.81 6.24 24.76
CA TYR A 71 -22.40 6.22 25.18
C TYR A 71 -22.15 5.40 26.45
N TYR A 72 -23.18 4.97 27.18
CA TYR A 72 -22.99 4.06 28.31
C TYR A 72 -22.54 2.66 27.87
N LEU A 73 -22.91 2.21 26.66
CA LEU A 73 -22.45 0.91 26.15
C LEU A 73 -20.92 0.83 26.05
N PRO A 74 -20.23 1.70 25.28
CA PRO A 74 -18.76 1.65 25.20
C PRO A 74 -18.09 1.97 26.55
N ALA A 75 -18.71 2.78 27.42
CA ALA A 75 -18.19 3.02 28.76
C ALA A 75 -18.24 1.75 29.64
N THR A 76 -19.35 1.01 29.62
CA THR A 76 -19.47 -0.27 30.34
C THR A 76 -18.52 -1.33 29.77
N ALA A 77 -18.39 -1.41 28.44
CA ALA A 77 -17.42 -2.26 27.75
C ALA A 77 -15.98 -1.99 28.22
N PHE A 78 -15.61 -0.71 28.34
CA PHE A 78 -14.30 -0.30 28.85
C PHE A 78 -14.07 -0.70 30.30
N VAL A 79 -15.06 -0.45 31.18
CA VAL A 79 -14.99 -0.84 32.59
C VAL A 79 -14.83 -2.35 32.74
N LEU A 80 -15.61 -3.15 32.01
CA LEU A 80 -15.50 -4.62 32.02
C LEU A 80 -14.14 -5.10 31.51
N THR A 81 -13.62 -4.47 30.47
CA THR A 81 -12.31 -4.81 29.90
C THR A 81 -11.17 -4.52 30.89
N MET A 82 -11.21 -3.37 31.57
CA MET A 82 -10.22 -3.02 32.60
C MET A 82 -10.34 -3.89 33.84
N LEU A 83 -11.57 -4.22 34.26
CA LEU A 83 -11.82 -5.13 35.37
C LEU A 83 -11.29 -6.53 35.06
N ALA A 84 -11.58 -7.08 33.88
CA ALA A 84 -11.07 -8.37 33.44
C ALA A 84 -9.54 -8.38 33.27
N GLY A 85 -8.97 -7.30 32.74
CA GLY A 85 -7.52 -7.12 32.66
C GLY A 85 -6.87 -7.13 34.04
N THR A 86 -7.50 -6.46 35.02
CA THR A 86 -7.04 -6.40 36.42
C THR A 86 -7.20 -7.75 37.10
N ILE A 87 -8.35 -8.43 36.97
CA ILE A 87 -8.57 -9.78 37.47
C ILE A 87 -7.50 -10.71 36.93
N ARG A 88 -7.24 -10.70 35.63
CA ARG A 88 -6.21 -11.53 35.00
C ARG A 88 -4.79 -11.18 35.43
N TYR A 89 -4.52 -9.91 35.72
CA TYR A 89 -3.22 -9.47 36.26
C TYR A 89 -3.02 -9.91 37.72
N VAL A 90 -4.09 -9.85 38.52
CA VAL A 90 -4.09 -10.15 39.96
C VAL A 90 -4.29 -11.62 40.25
N ASN A 91 -4.88 -12.40 39.33
CA ASN A 91 -5.21 -13.81 39.48
C ASN A 91 -3.94 -14.65 39.71
N ARG A 92 -3.50 -14.69 40.97
CA ARG A 92 -2.43 -15.51 41.52
C ARG A 92 -2.92 -16.93 41.86
N LEU A 93 -4.22 -17.21 41.76
CA LEU A 93 -4.85 -18.47 42.16
C LEU A 93 -5.18 -19.32 40.93
N TYR A 94 -4.16 -19.99 40.39
CA TYR A 94 -4.08 -21.28 39.66
C TYR A 94 -5.31 -21.94 38.97
N LEU A 95 -6.38 -21.23 38.62
CA LEU A 95 -7.45 -21.76 37.77
C LEU A 95 -7.02 -21.64 36.31
N ARG A 96 -6.45 -22.74 35.79
CA ARG A 96 -5.83 -22.85 34.46
C ARG A 96 -6.66 -22.30 33.30
N TYR A 97 -8.00 -22.35 33.41
CA TYR A 97 -8.94 -21.90 32.37
C TYR A 97 -9.69 -20.61 32.72
N PHE A 98 -9.61 -20.11 33.96
CA PHE A 98 -10.41 -18.96 34.39
C PHE A 98 -10.06 -17.69 33.60
N ASP A 99 -8.79 -17.45 33.35
CA ASP A 99 -8.35 -16.30 32.55
C ASP A 99 -8.85 -16.33 31.11
N GLU A 100 -8.93 -17.53 30.52
CA GLU A 100 -9.48 -17.73 29.16
C GLU A 100 -10.99 -17.51 29.16
N ILE A 101 -11.70 -18.10 30.13
CA ILE A 101 -13.15 -17.94 30.30
C ILE A 101 -13.51 -16.46 30.46
N VAL A 102 -12.83 -15.74 31.35
CA VAL A 102 -13.04 -14.29 31.56
C VAL A 102 -12.73 -13.50 30.29
N SER A 103 -11.65 -13.85 29.58
CA SER A 103 -11.27 -13.16 28.35
C SER A 103 -12.29 -13.37 27.22
N TYR A 104 -12.74 -14.61 27.01
CA TYR A 104 -13.76 -14.93 26.01
C TYR A 104 -15.11 -14.34 26.37
N PHE A 105 -15.52 -14.42 27.63
CA PHE A 105 -16.77 -13.84 28.12
C PHE A 105 -16.81 -12.33 27.87
N VAL A 106 -15.78 -11.57 28.28
CA VAL A 106 -15.75 -10.11 28.05
C VAL A 106 -15.71 -9.77 26.56
N SER A 107 -14.97 -10.54 25.76
CA SER A 107 -14.93 -10.31 24.30
C SER A 107 -16.30 -10.57 23.65
N ILE A 108 -17.02 -11.60 24.08
CA ILE A 108 -18.39 -11.90 23.64
C ILE A 108 -19.35 -10.78 24.06
N VAL A 109 -19.26 -10.32 25.31
CA VAL A 109 -20.09 -9.20 25.82
C VAL A 109 -19.85 -7.93 24.99
N ASN A 110 -18.60 -7.60 24.65
CA ASN A 110 -18.30 -6.44 23.81
C ASN A 110 -18.84 -6.61 22.37
N VAL A 111 -18.84 -7.83 21.81
CA VAL A 111 -19.52 -8.10 20.52
C VAL A 111 -21.03 -7.88 20.64
N PHE A 112 -21.66 -8.28 21.74
CA PHE A 112 -23.07 -8.00 21.99
C PHE A 112 -23.34 -6.50 22.17
N PHE A 113 -22.48 -5.76 22.87
CA PHE A 113 -22.61 -4.30 22.96
C PHE A 113 -22.51 -3.62 21.60
N PHE A 114 -21.54 -4.03 20.77
CA PHE A 114 -21.48 -3.56 19.39
C PHE A 114 -22.76 -3.85 18.61
N TYR A 115 -23.32 -5.08 18.74
CA TYR A 115 -24.59 -5.44 18.12
C TYR A 115 -25.77 -4.61 18.65
N SER A 116 -25.82 -4.34 19.96
CA SER A 116 -26.85 -3.47 20.56
C SER A 116 -26.76 -2.04 20.03
N ILE A 117 -25.55 -1.47 19.92
CA ILE A 117 -25.34 -0.16 19.32
C ILE A 117 -25.82 -0.17 17.86
N TYR A 118 -25.43 -1.19 17.08
CA TYR A 118 -25.90 -1.38 15.71
C TYR A 118 -27.42 -1.41 15.62
N TYR A 119 -28.07 -2.25 16.43
CA TYR A 119 -29.52 -2.38 16.46
C TYR A 119 -30.22 -1.06 16.81
N ILE A 120 -29.77 -0.39 17.88
CA ILE A 120 -30.33 0.90 18.32
C ILE A 120 -30.22 1.94 17.20
N ILE A 121 -29.04 2.09 16.60
CA ILE A 121 -28.81 3.06 15.52
C ILE A 121 -29.69 2.74 14.31
N GLN A 122 -29.85 1.47 13.92
CA GLN A 122 -30.72 1.11 12.80
C GLN A 122 -32.20 1.35 13.09
N SER A 123 -32.65 1.09 14.33
CA SER A 123 -34.06 1.23 14.72
C SER A 123 -34.50 2.68 14.99
N ALA A 124 -33.58 3.54 15.43
CA ALA A 124 -33.89 4.86 15.99
C ALA A 124 -33.12 6.00 15.31
N SER A 125 -32.70 5.80 14.06
CA SER A 125 -32.12 6.87 13.23
C SER A 125 -32.99 7.18 12.03
N LEU A 126 -32.93 8.44 11.59
CA LEU A 126 -33.37 8.83 10.26
C LEU A 126 -32.54 8.09 9.19
N PRO A 127 -33.08 7.91 7.96
CA PRO A 127 -32.31 7.35 6.86
C PRO A 127 -30.95 8.04 6.72
N PHE A 128 -29.88 7.25 6.82
CA PHE A 128 -28.50 7.72 6.76
C PHE A 128 -27.75 7.02 5.64
N PRO A 129 -26.74 7.67 5.03
CA PRO A 129 -25.96 7.04 3.99
C PRO A 129 -25.21 5.81 4.53
N PRO A 130 -25.09 4.73 3.73
CA PRO A 130 -24.32 3.56 4.14
C PRO A 130 -22.87 3.95 4.46
N ILE A 131 -22.22 3.22 5.38
CA ILE A 131 -20.81 3.49 5.78
C ILE A 131 -19.89 3.41 4.56
N ILE A 132 -20.14 2.41 3.72
CA ILE A 132 -19.47 2.20 2.45
C ILE A 132 -20.50 2.47 1.37
N SER A 133 -20.23 3.46 0.50
CA SER A 133 -21.13 3.75 -0.61
C SER A 133 -21.23 2.54 -1.55
N ALA A 134 -22.40 2.34 -2.16
CA ALA A 134 -22.60 1.26 -3.13
C ALA A 134 -21.58 1.31 -4.29
N LYS A 135 -21.07 2.52 -4.61
CA LYS A 135 -20.01 2.77 -5.59
C LYS A 135 -18.70 2.03 -5.24
N PHE A 136 -18.35 1.90 -3.96
CA PHE A 136 -17.18 1.13 -3.55
C PHE A 136 -17.42 -0.37 -3.59
N LEU A 137 -18.66 -0.81 -3.34
CA LEU A 137 -19.02 -2.23 -3.44
C LEU A 137 -18.88 -2.76 -4.88
N THR A 138 -19.10 -1.92 -5.89
CA THR A 138 -18.86 -2.32 -7.30
C THR A 138 -17.39 -2.61 -7.62
N LEU A 139 -16.45 -2.18 -6.78
CA LEU A 139 -15.02 -2.44 -6.94
C LEU A 139 -14.58 -3.79 -6.33
N VAL A 140 -15.41 -4.38 -5.47
CA VAL A 140 -15.07 -5.64 -4.79
C VAL A 140 -14.93 -6.81 -5.78
N PRO A 141 -15.85 -7.04 -6.75
CA PRO A 141 -15.68 -8.10 -7.73
C PRO A 141 -14.38 -8.01 -8.56
N PRO A 142 -14.02 -6.88 -9.20
CA PRO A 142 -12.77 -6.80 -9.97
C PRO A 142 -11.52 -6.96 -9.10
N PHE A 143 -11.54 -6.44 -7.87
CA PHE A 143 -10.46 -6.65 -6.91
C PHE A 143 -10.26 -8.14 -6.57
N ILE A 144 -11.35 -8.84 -6.19
CA ILE A 144 -11.28 -10.26 -5.81
C ILE A 144 -10.88 -11.11 -7.01
N ALA A 145 -11.43 -10.84 -8.20
CA ALA A 145 -11.07 -11.55 -9.42
C ALA A 145 -9.57 -11.44 -9.71
N ALA A 146 -8.99 -10.24 -9.58
CA ALA A 146 -7.56 -10.02 -9.81
C ALA A 146 -6.68 -10.68 -8.75
N PHE A 147 -7.08 -10.61 -7.48
CA PHE A 147 -6.40 -11.28 -6.39
C PHE A 147 -6.35 -12.80 -6.61
N LEU A 148 -7.50 -13.41 -6.89
CA LEU A 148 -7.61 -14.85 -7.11
C LEU A 148 -6.89 -15.30 -8.37
N ALA A 149 -6.98 -14.53 -9.46
CA ALA A 149 -6.27 -14.83 -10.70
C ALA A 149 -4.75 -14.86 -10.48
N VAL A 150 -4.17 -13.84 -9.83
CA VAL A 150 -2.74 -13.84 -9.49
C VAL A 150 -2.38 -14.99 -8.57
N TYR A 151 -3.17 -15.20 -7.53
CA TYR A 151 -2.93 -16.25 -6.54
C TYR A 151 -2.90 -17.65 -7.16
N ALA A 152 -3.76 -17.90 -8.15
CA ALA A 152 -3.87 -19.15 -8.87
C ALA A 152 -2.79 -19.31 -9.96
N VAL A 153 -2.46 -18.25 -10.71
CA VAL A 153 -1.51 -18.30 -11.84
C VAL A 153 -0.06 -18.39 -11.37
N LEU A 154 0.28 -17.75 -10.25
CA LEU A 154 1.67 -17.65 -9.79
C LEU A 154 2.40 -18.99 -9.58
N PRO A 155 1.83 -20.01 -8.93
CA PRO A 155 2.47 -21.32 -8.80
C PRO A 155 2.89 -21.92 -10.14
N TYR A 156 2.01 -21.87 -11.14
CA TYR A 156 2.28 -22.42 -12.48
C TYR A 156 3.36 -21.60 -13.20
N PHE A 157 3.31 -20.27 -13.07
CA PHE A 157 4.32 -19.41 -13.68
C PHE A 157 5.70 -19.60 -13.02
N ILE A 158 5.76 -19.79 -11.70
CA ILE A 158 7.00 -20.07 -10.99
C ILE A 158 7.62 -21.38 -11.49
N ASP A 159 6.82 -22.45 -11.61
CA ASP A 159 7.28 -23.72 -12.19
C ASP A 159 7.78 -23.56 -13.63
N LEU A 160 7.04 -22.83 -14.47
CA LEU A 160 7.47 -22.49 -15.83
C LEU A 160 8.80 -21.72 -15.85
N ALA A 161 8.96 -20.75 -14.96
CA ALA A 161 10.18 -19.94 -14.85
C ALA A 161 11.39 -20.80 -14.47
N HIS A 162 11.22 -21.76 -13.55
CA HIS A 162 12.28 -22.73 -13.25
C HIS A 162 12.61 -23.62 -14.45
N ARG A 163 11.61 -24.17 -15.16
CA ARG A 163 11.82 -25.01 -16.36
C ARG A 163 12.53 -24.25 -17.49
N LYS A 164 12.24 -22.95 -17.64
CA LYS A 164 12.82 -22.07 -18.67
C LYS A 164 14.07 -21.33 -18.20
N ARG A 165 14.61 -21.66 -17.01
CA ARG A 165 15.78 -20.99 -16.41
C ARG A 165 15.65 -19.47 -16.30
N LEU A 166 14.42 -18.96 -16.17
CA LEU A 166 14.12 -17.56 -15.88
C LEU A 166 14.23 -17.31 -14.37
N VAL A 167 15.41 -17.59 -13.82
CA VAL A 167 15.69 -17.61 -12.38
C VAL A 167 16.96 -16.80 -12.12
N THR A 168 16.92 -15.94 -11.10
CA THR A 168 18.12 -15.27 -10.61
C THR A 168 18.73 -16.12 -9.52
N ASP A 169 19.93 -16.62 -9.79
CA ASP A 169 20.74 -17.39 -8.86
C ASP A 169 21.89 -16.50 -8.31
N PRO A 170 21.98 -16.27 -6.98
CA PRO A 170 23.09 -15.55 -6.35
C PRO A 170 24.48 -16.17 -6.59
N GLY A 171 24.56 -17.48 -6.87
CA GLY A 171 25.81 -18.17 -7.17
C GLY A 171 26.33 -17.92 -8.59
N VAL A 172 25.44 -17.51 -9.51
CA VAL A 172 25.76 -17.30 -10.93
C VAL A 172 25.74 -15.81 -11.30
N HIS A 173 24.82 -15.04 -10.71
CA HIS A 173 24.59 -13.65 -11.07
C HIS A 173 25.09 -12.72 -9.95
N THR A 174 25.98 -11.80 -10.30
CA THR A 174 26.51 -10.81 -9.35
C THR A 174 25.83 -9.46 -9.55
N HIS A 175 25.24 -8.90 -8.50
CA HIS A 175 24.74 -7.53 -8.49
C HIS A 175 25.09 -6.82 -7.17
N PRO A 176 25.53 -5.54 -7.18
CA PRO A 176 25.96 -4.83 -5.97
C PRO A 176 24.91 -4.81 -4.84
N ALA A 177 23.64 -4.87 -5.21
CA ALA A 177 22.48 -4.81 -4.32
C ALA A 177 21.74 -6.15 -4.16
N MET A 178 22.35 -7.29 -4.52
CA MET A 178 21.72 -8.61 -4.37
C MET A 178 21.45 -8.94 -2.89
N LEU A 179 20.20 -9.31 -2.58
CA LEU A 179 19.76 -9.75 -1.25
C LEU A 179 19.25 -11.20 -1.20
N LEU A 180 19.07 -11.82 -2.36
CA LEU A 180 18.62 -13.21 -2.48
C LEU A 180 19.62 -14.15 -1.81
N ARG A 181 19.10 -15.09 -1.01
CA ARG A 181 19.88 -16.18 -0.42
C ARG A 181 19.80 -17.47 -1.23
N GLU A 182 18.71 -17.63 -1.96
CA GLU A 182 18.38 -18.81 -2.76
C GLU A 182 17.91 -18.34 -4.15
N PRO A 183 17.99 -19.22 -5.17
CA PRO A 183 17.48 -18.89 -6.49
C PRO A 183 15.99 -18.55 -6.48
N SER A 184 15.62 -17.42 -7.08
CA SER A 184 14.22 -16.97 -7.17
C SER A 184 13.82 -16.74 -8.63
N ALA A 185 12.59 -17.14 -8.97
CA ALA A 185 12.02 -16.89 -10.29
C ALA A 185 11.92 -15.39 -10.59
N ARG A 186 11.99 -15.01 -11.87
CA ARG A 186 11.71 -13.65 -12.37
C ARG A 186 10.44 -13.61 -13.23
N GLY A 187 9.99 -12.40 -13.59
CA GLY A 187 8.83 -12.20 -14.46
C GLY A 187 7.52 -11.91 -13.72
N GLY A 188 7.54 -11.64 -12.41
CA GLY A 188 6.32 -11.30 -11.67
C GLY A 188 5.58 -10.09 -12.24
N GLY A 189 6.31 -9.08 -12.74
CA GLY A 189 5.71 -7.91 -13.39
C GLY A 189 5.02 -8.22 -14.72
N PHE A 190 5.50 -9.22 -15.47
CA PHE A 190 4.81 -9.72 -16.67
C PHE A 190 3.45 -10.34 -16.29
N VAL A 191 3.43 -11.21 -15.28
CA VAL A 191 2.19 -11.83 -14.77
C VAL A 191 1.19 -10.76 -14.30
N TYR A 192 1.66 -9.76 -13.56
CA TYR A 192 0.85 -8.61 -13.15
C TYR A 192 0.23 -7.90 -14.36
N ALA A 193 1.05 -7.59 -15.37
CA ALA A 193 0.60 -6.86 -16.56
C ALA A 193 -0.45 -7.64 -17.36
N ILE A 194 -0.24 -8.93 -17.59
CA ILE A 194 -1.19 -9.77 -18.34
C ILE A 194 -2.53 -9.90 -17.59
N ILE A 195 -2.50 -10.16 -16.28
CA ILE A 195 -3.74 -10.26 -15.49
C ILE A 195 -4.47 -8.92 -15.44
N PHE A 196 -3.74 -7.82 -15.27
CA PHE A 196 -4.31 -6.49 -15.32
C PHE A 196 -4.99 -6.20 -16.66
N LEU A 197 -4.34 -6.52 -17.79
CA LEU A 197 -4.90 -6.32 -19.12
C LEU A 197 -6.15 -7.16 -19.36
N LEU A 198 -6.09 -8.46 -19.07
CA LEU A 198 -7.19 -9.39 -19.28
C LEU A 198 -8.41 -8.98 -18.45
N LEU A 199 -8.23 -8.72 -17.15
CA LEU A 199 -9.36 -8.34 -16.30
C LEU A 199 -9.87 -6.94 -16.62
N SER A 200 -9.00 -5.99 -16.99
CA SER A 200 -9.49 -4.67 -17.41
C SER A 200 -10.32 -4.79 -18.69
N ALA A 201 -9.91 -5.62 -19.65
CA ALA A 201 -10.71 -5.90 -20.83
C ALA A 201 -12.05 -6.60 -20.51
N VAL A 202 -12.07 -7.53 -19.55
CA VAL A 202 -13.31 -8.22 -19.13
C VAL A 202 -14.29 -7.28 -18.43
N PHE A 203 -13.82 -6.46 -17.48
CA PHE A 203 -14.69 -5.60 -16.66
C PHE A 203 -15.06 -4.27 -17.35
N LEU A 204 -14.21 -3.74 -18.23
CA LEU A 204 -14.38 -2.41 -18.83
C LEU A 204 -14.48 -2.44 -20.36
N GLY A 205 -14.14 -3.55 -21.01
CA GLY A 205 -14.00 -3.63 -22.45
C GLY A 205 -12.74 -2.92 -22.98
N VAL A 206 -12.61 -2.88 -24.31
CA VAL A 206 -11.48 -2.26 -25.04
C VAL A 206 -11.90 -0.91 -25.63
N GLY A 207 -12.59 -0.08 -24.84
CA GLY A 207 -13.05 1.24 -25.25
C GLY A 207 -11.90 2.21 -25.55
N LYS A 208 -12.14 3.21 -26.42
CA LYS A 208 -11.12 4.15 -26.93
C LYS A 208 -10.36 4.92 -25.84
N GLN A 209 -10.96 5.14 -24.67
CA GLN A 209 -10.40 5.97 -23.59
C GLN A 209 -9.13 5.38 -22.95
N PHE A 210 -8.98 4.05 -22.87
CA PHE A 210 -7.85 3.40 -22.18
C PHE A 210 -6.97 2.54 -23.08
N GLN A 211 -7.19 2.56 -24.40
CA GLN A 211 -6.37 1.82 -25.36
C GLN A 211 -4.89 2.19 -25.26
N GLY A 212 -4.58 3.48 -24.99
CA GLY A 212 -3.22 3.94 -24.73
C GLY A 212 -2.60 3.23 -23.53
N VAL A 213 -3.31 3.16 -22.41
CA VAL A 213 -2.85 2.46 -21.19
C VAL A 213 -2.66 0.97 -21.46
N TYR A 214 -3.61 0.31 -22.13
CA TYR A 214 -3.51 -1.11 -22.45
C TYR A 214 -2.30 -1.42 -23.35
N LEU A 215 -2.11 -0.65 -24.42
CA LEU A 215 -0.99 -0.84 -25.32
C LEU A 215 0.34 -0.60 -24.60
N SER A 216 0.44 0.46 -23.80
CA SER A 216 1.65 0.75 -23.02
C SER A 216 1.97 -0.32 -21.98
N VAL A 217 0.97 -0.85 -21.27
CA VAL A 217 1.15 -1.96 -20.31
C VAL A 217 1.59 -3.23 -21.05
N PHE A 218 1.02 -3.52 -22.22
CA PHE A 218 1.43 -4.65 -23.04
C PHE A 218 2.87 -4.52 -23.53
N MET A 219 3.25 -3.35 -24.05
CA MET A 219 4.63 -3.07 -24.48
C MET A 219 5.63 -3.25 -23.32
N LEU A 220 5.29 -2.77 -22.12
CA LEU A 220 6.13 -2.97 -20.93
C LEU A 220 6.17 -4.41 -20.44
N ALA A 221 5.09 -5.18 -20.62
CA ALA A 221 5.09 -6.60 -20.31
C ALA A 221 6.10 -7.34 -21.21
N VAL A 222 6.06 -7.06 -22.51
CA VAL A 222 7.00 -7.63 -23.50
C VAL A 222 8.44 -7.17 -23.21
N LEU A 223 8.65 -5.87 -23.02
CA LEU A 223 9.98 -5.35 -22.68
C LEU A 223 10.52 -5.96 -21.37
N GLY A 224 9.65 -6.09 -20.36
CA GLY A 224 9.97 -6.68 -19.06
C GLY A 224 10.40 -8.13 -19.12
N ILE A 225 9.68 -8.97 -19.87
CA ILE A 225 10.04 -10.38 -19.99
C ILE A 225 11.31 -10.58 -20.83
N ILE A 226 11.53 -9.76 -21.86
CA ILE A 226 12.76 -9.78 -22.66
C ILE A 226 13.96 -9.36 -21.80
N ASP A 227 13.82 -8.28 -21.01
CA ASP A 227 14.88 -7.82 -20.12
C ASP A 227 15.21 -8.85 -19.03
N ASP A 228 14.19 -9.43 -18.39
CA ASP A 228 14.38 -10.47 -17.40
C ASP A 228 15.06 -11.70 -18.00
N PHE A 229 14.70 -12.10 -19.22
CA PHE A 229 15.33 -13.22 -19.92
C PHE A 229 16.80 -12.98 -20.25
N GLN A 230 17.14 -11.78 -20.77
CA GLN A 230 18.53 -11.40 -21.06
C GLN A 230 19.39 -11.35 -19.79
N ASN A 231 18.81 -10.86 -18.68
CA ASN A 231 19.52 -10.78 -17.40
C ASN A 231 19.74 -12.16 -16.75
N THR A 232 18.86 -13.15 -16.97
CA THR A 232 19.01 -14.51 -16.38
C THR A 232 19.84 -15.45 -17.24
N HIS A 233 20.13 -15.09 -18.50
CA HIS A 233 20.96 -15.87 -19.40
C HIS A 233 22.26 -15.12 -19.70
N PRO A 234 23.23 -15.11 -18.76
CA PRO A 234 24.48 -14.40 -18.98
C PRO A 234 25.30 -14.94 -20.16
N THR A 235 24.96 -16.16 -20.53
CA THR A 235 25.18 -16.88 -21.79
C THR A 235 25.04 -16.14 -23.12
N SER A 236 24.00 -15.31 -23.21
CA SER A 236 23.42 -14.97 -24.51
C SER A 236 24.15 -13.82 -25.20
N GLU A 237 24.40 -13.95 -26.50
CA GLU A 237 25.02 -12.90 -27.32
C GLU A 237 24.12 -11.65 -27.47
N PHE A 238 22.81 -11.79 -27.33
CA PHE A 238 21.83 -10.70 -27.43
C PHE A 238 21.56 -10.04 -26.06
N ARG A 239 22.39 -9.08 -25.67
CA ARG A 239 22.30 -8.31 -24.40
C ARG A 239 22.06 -6.81 -24.59
N VAL A 240 21.26 -6.48 -25.60
CA VAL A 240 21.02 -5.09 -26.01
C VAL A 240 20.40 -4.26 -24.87
N LEU A 241 19.57 -4.88 -24.03
CA LEU A 241 18.90 -4.18 -22.92
C LEU A 241 19.83 -3.93 -21.72
N GLU A 242 21.07 -4.44 -21.67
CA GLU A 242 21.98 -4.09 -20.56
C GLU A 242 22.35 -2.59 -20.56
N ASN A 243 22.25 -1.92 -21.72
CA ASN A 243 22.53 -0.48 -21.84
C ASN A 243 21.41 0.35 -21.16
N PRO A 244 21.72 1.10 -20.07
CA PRO A 244 20.72 1.89 -19.34
C PRO A 244 20.06 2.99 -20.18
N LEU A 245 20.78 3.56 -21.15
CA LEU A 245 20.23 4.60 -22.03
C LEU A 245 19.19 4.03 -22.99
N LEU A 246 19.46 2.86 -23.57
CA LEU A 246 18.50 2.20 -24.44
C LEU A 246 17.26 1.75 -23.67
N ARG A 247 17.43 1.18 -22.46
CA ARG A 247 16.29 0.91 -21.56
C ARG A 247 15.45 2.17 -21.36
N LEU A 248 16.08 3.30 -21.02
CA LEU A 248 15.38 4.56 -20.79
C LEU A 248 14.62 5.03 -22.04
N LEU A 249 15.24 5.00 -23.22
CA LEU A 249 14.59 5.38 -24.49
C LEU A 249 13.39 4.47 -24.81
N LEU A 250 13.50 3.16 -24.57
CA LEU A 250 12.39 2.23 -24.75
C LEU A 250 11.26 2.48 -23.76
N LEU A 251 11.54 2.91 -22.53
CA LEU A 251 10.48 3.33 -21.60
C LEU A 251 9.72 4.55 -22.12
N PHE A 252 10.41 5.55 -22.69
CA PHE A 252 9.77 6.68 -23.34
C PHE A 252 8.87 6.24 -24.50
N LEU A 253 9.34 5.31 -25.34
CA LEU A 253 8.55 4.72 -26.43
C LEU A 253 7.30 4.00 -25.90
N CYS A 254 7.42 3.23 -24.81
CA CYS A 254 6.30 2.56 -24.18
C CYS A 254 5.26 3.52 -23.59
N VAL A 255 5.64 4.76 -23.23
CA VAL A 255 4.72 5.77 -22.66
C VAL A 255 3.96 6.53 -23.76
N LEU A 256 4.46 6.57 -25.00
CA LEU A 256 3.82 7.30 -26.10
C LEU A 256 2.33 6.98 -26.30
N PRO A 257 1.87 5.71 -26.29
CA PRO A 257 0.44 5.41 -26.45
C PRO A 257 -0.46 6.06 -25.39
N VAL A 258 -0.01 6.16 -24.13
CA VAL A 258 -0.74 6.89 -23.07
C VAL A 258 -0.91 8.36 -23.44
N ILE A 259 0.17 9.00 -23.88
CA ILE A 259 0.16 10.42 -24.27
C ILE A 259 -0.73 10.64 -25.50
N LEU A 260 -0.62 9.79 -26.51
CA LEU A 260 -1.43 9.85 -27.74
C LEU A 260 -2.92 9.61 -27.47
N SER A 261 -3.28 8.88 -26.40
CA SER A 261 -4.67 8.72 -25.96
C SER A 261 -5.26 9.97 -25.28
N GLY A 262 -4.48 11.04 -25.11
CA GLY A 262 -4.91 12.29 -24.48
C GLY A 262 -4.81 12.30 -22.96
N LEU A 263 -4.23 11.26 -22.35
CA LEU A 263 -4.01 11.19 -20.91
C LEU A 263 -2.76 12.01 -20.56
N VAL A 264 -2.96 13.32 -20.40
CA VAL A 264 -1.91 14.30 -20.11
C VAL A 264 -2.29 15.21 -18.96
N VAL A 265 -1.29 15.67 -18.20
CA VAL A 265 -1.46 16.68 -17.15
C VAL A 265 -1.70 18.03 -17.80
N SER A 266 -2.95 18.50 -17.79
CA SER A 266 -3.35 19.77 -18.38
C SER A 266 -3.16 20.98 -17.46
N THR A 267 -3.20 20.77 -16.13
CA THR A 267 -3.07 21.83 -15.14
C THR A 267 -2.14 21.43 -14.01
N VAL A 268 -1.33 22.39 -13.54
CA VAL A 268 -0.47 22.23 -12.36
C VAL A 268 -0.77 23.34 -11.37
N SER A 269 -0.94 22.95 -10.10
CA SER A 269 -1.11 23.91 -9.01
C SER A 269 0.26 24.38 -8.54
N ILE A 270 0.54 25.67 -8.71
CA ILE A 270 1.75 26.31 -8.19
C ILE A 270 1.45 26.85 -6.80
N PRO A 271 2.31 26.61 -5.80
CA PRO A 271 2.21 27.25 -4.50
C PRO A 271 2.11 28.77 -4.69
N PHE A 272 1.10 29.40 -4.08
CA PHE A 272 0.89 30.86 -4.07
C PHE A 272 0.38 31.51 -5.36
N ASN A 273 0.50 30.86 -6.53
CA ASN A 273 0.16 31.48 -7.84
C ASN A 273 -1.03 30.83 -8.57
N GLY A 274 -1.82 29.99 -7.89
CA GLY A 274 -3.02 29.37 -8.46
C GLY A 274 -2.73 28.20 -9.40
N LEU A 275 -3.63 27.97 -10.36
CA LEU A 275 -3.52 26.91 -11.37
C LEU A 275 -2.89 27.46 -12.65
N VAL A 276 -1.84 26.81 -13.14
CA VAL A 276 -1.24 27.10 -14.45
C VAL A 276 -1.72 26.07 -15.46
N ASN A 277 -2.29 26.55 -16.56
CA ASN A 277 -2.68 25.72 -17.69
C ASN A 277 -1.46 25.48 -18.60
N LEU A 278 -1.17 24.20 -18.86
CA LEU A 278 -0.02 23.76 -19.65
C LEU A 278 -0.39 23.47 -21.12
N GLY A 279 -1.65 23.74 -21.51
CA GLY A 279 -2.21 23.45 -22.82
C GLY A 279 -1.96 24.50 -23.91
N ASN A 280 -1.29 25.61 -23.59
CA ASN A 280 -1.22 26.78 -24.47
C ASN A 280 -0.43 26.56 -25.78
N ILE A 281 0.44 25.55 -25.84
CA ILE A 281 1.21 25.19 -27.04
C ILE A 281 0.83 23.77 -27.44
N SER A 282 0.12 23.62 -28.57
CA SER A 282 -0.33 22.33 -29.09
C SER A 282 0.16 22.09 -30.51
N ILE A 283 0.55 20.85 -30.82
CA ILE A 283 0.83 20.38 -32.18
C ILE A 283 -0.29 19.42 -32.58
N SER A 284 -0.84 19.59 -33.79
CA SER A 284 -1.84 18.65 -34.34
C SER A 284 -1.12 17.52 -35.09
N VAL A 285 -1.35 16.28 -34.67
CA VAL A 285 -0.90 15.07 -35.38
C VAL A 285 -2.15 14.35 -35.88
N GLY A 286 -2.46 14.50 -37.17
CA GLY A 286 -3.72 14.03 -37.73
C GLY A 286 -4.92 14.76 -37.09
N SER A 287 -5.88 14.00 -36.56
CA SER A 287 -7.07 14.52 -35.86
C SER A 287 -6.86 14.76 -34.36
N VAL A 288 -5.66 14.51 -33.82
CA VAL A 288 -5.37 14.64 -32.39
C VAL A 288 -4.50 15.87 -32.15
N SER A 289 -5.00 16.81 -31.34
CA SER A 289 -4.23 17.96 -30.86
C SER A 289 -3.53 17.59 -29.56
N ILE A 290 -2.20 17.62 -29.55
CA ILE A 290 -1.37 17.24 -28.41
C ILE A 290 -0.73 18.51 -27.82
N PRO A 291 -1.07 18.87 -26.56
CA PRO A 291 -0.38 19.96 -25.86
C PRO A 291 1.06 19.54 -25.54
N VAL A 292 2.03 20.16 -26.20
CA VAL A 292 3.45 19.72 -26.21
C VAL A 292 4.05 19.76 -24.82
N VAL A 293 3.86 20.88 -24.11
CA VAL A 293 4.41 21.08 -22.76
C VAL A 293 3.81 20.08 -21.78
N SER A 294 2.49 19.91 -21.84
CA SER A 294 1.75 18.93 -21.02
C SER A 294 2.23 17.50 -21.32
N ALA A 295 2.39 17.15 -22.59
CA ALA A 295 2.83 15.84 -23.04
C ALA A 295 4.24 15.50 -22.55
N VAL A 296 5.21 16.42 -22.73
CA VAL A 296 6.60 16.22 -22.30
C VAL A 296 6.68 16.09 -20.77
N LEU A 297 6.01 16.97 -20.03
CA LEU A 297 5.98 16.89 -18.56
C LEU A 297 5.34 15.59 -18.07
N THR A 298 4.22 15.19 -18.68
CA THR A 298 3.55 13.93 -18.36
C THR A 298 4.46 12.75 -18.65
N MET A 299 5.17 12.77 -19.77
CA MET A 299 6.05 11.68 -20.17
C MET A 299 7.24 11.54 -19.20
N ILE A 300 7.90 12.65 -18.85
CA ILE A 300 8.96 12.68 -17.84
C ILE A 300 8.42 12.17 -16.50
N TRP A 301 7.25 12.65 -16.09
CA TRP A 301 6.59 12.24 -14.85
C TRP A 301 6.34 10.73 -14.82
N VAL A 302 5.71 10.18 -15.85
CA VAL A 302 5.36 8.75 -15.93
C VAL A 302 6.62 7.89 -15.93
N VAL A 303 7.63 8.22 -16.73
CA VAL A 303 8.91 7.48 -16.76
C VAL A 303 9.63 7.57 -15.41
N TRP A 304 9.58 8.73 -14.75
CA TRP A 304 10.14 8.89 -13.41
C TRP A 304 9.42 8.00 -12.38
N MET A 305 8.09 8.00 -12.37
CA MET A 305 7.28 7.16 -11.49
C MET A 305 7.58 5.66 -11.68
N MET A 306 7.67 5.23 -12.94
CA MET A 306 8.02 3.85 -13.31
C MET A 306 9.38 3.46 -12.72
N ASN A 307 10.42 4.27 -12.97
CA ASN A 307 11.76 3.99 -12.47
C ASN A 307 11.86 4.06 -10.95
N SER A 308 11.24 5.07 -10.33
CA SER A 308 11.25 5.22 -8.87
C SER A 308 10.66 4.02 -8.14
N LEU A 309 9.51 3.53 -8.61
CA LEU A 309 8.88 2.34 -8.04
C LEU A 309 9.72 1.09 -8.32
N SER A 310 10.26 0.95 -9.53
CA SER A 310 11.12 -0.18 -9.90
C SER A 310 12.41 -0.24 -9.08
N TRP A 311 13.10 0.88 -8.85
CA TRP A 311 14.30 0.93 -8.00
C TRP A 311 14.01 0.65 -6.52
N SER A 312 12.78 0.94 -6.08
CA SER A 312 12.33 0.62 -4.72
C SER A 312 12.06 -0.88 -4.53
N ASN A 313 11.88 -1.65 -5.61
CA ASN A 313 11.64 -3.10 -5.60
C ASN A 313 12.90 -3.92 -5.26
N GLY A 314 13.58 -3.57 -4.16
CA GLY A 314 14.78 -4.26 -3.67
C GLY A 314 14.54 -5.21 -2.51
N ILE A 315 13.35 -5.21 -1.90
CA ILE A 315 13.03 -5.96 -0.66
C ILE A 315 11.81 -6.85 -0.90
N ASP A 316 11.92 -8.11 -0.50
CA ASP A 316 10.83 -9.09 -0.54
C ASP A 316 9.57 -8.57 0.17
N GLY A 317 8.43 -8.64 -0.53
CA GLY A 317 7.12 -8.22 -0.05
C GLY A 317 6.88 -6.71 -0.05
N GLN A 318 7.92 -5.87 -0.21
CA GLN A 318 7.77 -4.41 -0.16
C GLN A 318 6.89 -3.89 -1.30
N PHE A 319 7.25 -4.22 -2.55
CA PHE A 319 6.64 -3.63 -3.74
C PHE A 319 5.16 -3.97 -3.89
N ALA A 320 4.78 -5.23 -3.65
CA ALA A 320 3.40 -5.71 -3.75
C ALA A 320 2.43 -4.87 -2.90
N GLY A 321 2.76 -4.60 -1.63
CA GLY A 321 1.89 -3.78 -0.79
C GLY A 321 1.96 -2.29 -1.11
N VAL A 322 3.10 -1.74 -1.54
CA VAL A 322 3.15 -0.34 -1.97
C VAL A 322 2.23 -0.11 -3.18
N ILE A 323 2.29 -0.98 -4.20
CA ILE A 323 1.39 -0.91 -5.35
C ILE A 323 -0.06 -1.14 -4.92
N GLY A 324 -0.32 -2.18 -4.13
CA GLY A 324 -1.67 -2.53 -3.68
C GLY A 324 -2.36 -1.39 -2.91
N ILE A 325 -1.65 -0.80 -1.94
CA ILE A 325 -2.16 0.32 -1.13
C ILE A 325 -2.31 1.58 -1.99
N SER A 326 -1.34 1.89 -2.86
CA SER A 326 -1.42 3.05 -3.75
C SER A 326 -2.63 2.95 -4.69
N SER A 327 -2.87 1.78 -5.26
CA SER A 327 -4.03 1.51 -6.12
C SER A 327 -5.35 1.63 -5.37
N ILE A 328 -5.42 1.24 -4.09
CA ILE A 328 -6.61 1.51 -3.25
C ILE A 328 -6.85 3.02 -3.12
N PHE A 329 -5.82 3.82 -2.84
CA PHE A 329 -5.99 5.27 -2.75
C PHE A 329 -6.41 5.89 -4.07
N VAL A 330 -5.85 5.45 -5.20
CA VAL A 330 -6.28 5.88 -6.53
C VAL A 330 -7.77 5.54 -6.75
N ALA A 331 -8.22 4.33 -6.39
CA ALA A 331 -9.62 3.94 -6.50
C ALA A 331 -10.55 4.80 -5.62
N ILE A 332 -10.12 5.11 -4.39
CA ILE A 332 -10.88 5.98 -3.47
C ILE A 332 -10.98 7.40 -4.03
N LEU A 333 -9.87 7.96 -4.50
CA LEU A 333 -9.83 9.30 -5.08
C LEU A 333 -10.66 9.39 -6.36
N ALA A 334 -10.64 8.35 -7.19
CA ALA A 334 -11.45 8.28 -8.42
C ALA A 334 -12.96 8.32 -8.14
N LEU A 335 -13.43 7.77 -7.01
CA LEU A 335 -14.84 7.77 -6.64
C LEU A 335 -15.22 8.88 -5.64
N ARG A 336 -14.32 9.84 -5.41
CA ARG A 336 -14.48 10.86 -4.37
C ARG A 336 -15.58 11.86 -4.67
N PHE A 337 -15.71 12.28 -5.92
CA PHE A 337 -16.66 13.32 -6.34
C PHE A 337 -18.01 12.70 -6.77
N GLU A 338 -19.11 13.40 -6.48
CA GLU A 338 -20.47 12.84 -6.64
C GLU A 338 -20.90 12.71 -8.11
N ASP A 339 -20.53 13.70 -8.94
CA ASP A 339 -20.74 13.72 -10.39
C ASP A 339 -19.70 12.82 -11.08
N LEU A 340 -19.96 11.52 -11.06
CA LEU A 340 -19.07 10.54 -11.66
C LEU A 340 -19.08 10.65 -13.18
N GLU A 341 -18.04 11.24 -13.76
CA GLU A 341 -17.77 11.01 -15.18
C GLU A 341 -17.54 9.50 -15.42
N PRO A 342 -18.04 8.92 -16.54
CA PRO A 342 -17.82 7.52 -16.89
C PRO A 342 -16.33 7.11 -16.85
N LEU A 343 -15.43 8.06 -17.12
CA LEU A 343 -13.98 7.88 -17.04
C LEU A 343 -13.52 7.55 -15.62
N GLN A 344 -13.97 8.30 -14.60
CA GLN A 344 -13.54 8.13 -13.21
C GLN A 344 -13.95 6.76 -12.66
N ARG A 345 -15.15 6.27 -13.01
CA ARG A 345 -15.59 4.92 -12.63
C ARG A 345 -14.69 3.86 -13.23
N SER A 346 -14.28 4.03 -14.49
CA SER A 346 -13.38 3.10 -15.18
C SER A 346 -11.99 3.10 -14.54
N VAL A 347 -11.46 4.28 -14.20
CA VAL A 347 -10.20 4.42 -13.45
C VAL A 347 -10.27 3.70 -12.10
N ALA A 348 -11.39 3.84 -11.37
CA ALA A 348 -11.57 3.17 -10.09
C ALA A 348 -11.56 1.64 -10.22
N VAL A 349 -12.18 1.10 -11.26
CA VAL A 349 -12.16 -0.34 -11.57
C VAL A 349 -10.75 -0.81 -11.93
N MET A 350 -10.03 -0.11 -12.81
CA MET A 350 -8.63 -0.44 -13.13
C MET A 350 -7.74 -0.40 -11.88
N ALA A 351 -7.94 0.60 -11.02
CA ALA A 351 -7.22 0.70 -9.76
C ALA A 351 -7.57 -0.46 -8.81
N ALA A 352 -8.84 -0.89 -8.74
CA ALA A 352 -9.24 -2.06 -7.97
C ALA A 352 -8.61 -3.36 -8.49
N ILE A 353 -8.56 -3.55 -9.82
CA ILE A 353 -7.87 -4.69 -10.46
C ILE A 353 -6.39 -4.68 -10.12
N SER A 354 -5.72 -3.52 -10.25
CA SER A 354 -4.32 -3.34 -9.90
C SER A 354 -4.06 -3.67 -8.43
N ALA A 355 -4.92 -3.20 -7.52
CA ALA A 355 -4.82 -3.47 -6.09
C ALA A 355 -4.96 -4.97 -5.80
N GLY A 356 -6.00 -5.60 -6.35
CA GLY A 356 -6.24 -7.03 -6.19
C GLY A 356 -5.07 -7.87 -6.71
N ALA A 357 -4.61 -7.56 -7.93
CA ALA A 357 -3.45 -8.21 -8.52
C ALA A 357 -2.22 -8.08 -7.62
N ALA A 358 -1.87 -6.87 -7.20
CA ALA A 358 -0.70 -6.62 -6.36
C ALA A 358 -0.77 -7.34 -5.00
N PHE A 359 -1.94 -7.34 -4.33
CA PHE A 359 -2.09 -8.10 -3.08
C PHE A 359 -2.04 -9.62 -3.29
N GLY A 360 -2.48 -10.13 -4.44
CA GLY A 360 -2.35 -11.54 -4.81
C GLY A 360 -0.89 -12.02 -4.84
N PHE A 361 0.06 -11.13 -5.18
CA PHE A 361 1.50 -11.43 -5.14
C PHE A 361 2.04 -11.59 -3.72
N THR A 362 1.36 -11.06 -2.69
CA THR A 362 1.90 -10.97 -1.33
C THR A 362 2.40 -12.32 -0.83
N LYS A 363 1.62 -13.40 -0.96
CA LYS A 363 2.00 -14.73 -0.47
C LYS A 363 3.31 -15.25 -1.08
N TYR A 364 3.53 -15.02 -2.37
CA TYR A 364 4.67 -15.56 -3.11
C TYR A 364 5.88 -14.62 -3.14
N THR A 365 5.66 -13.33 -2.88
CA THR A 365 6.73 -12.32 -2.84
C THR A 365 7.18 -11.97 -1.43
N TRP A 366 6.43 -12.38 -0.39
CA TRP A 366 6.82 -12.17 1.01
C TRP A 366 8.09 -12.93 1.36
N TYR A 367 8.90 -12.35 2.26
CA TYR A 367 10.18 -12.93 2.66
C TYR A 367 10.03 -14.32 3.31
N PRO A 368 10.76 -15.35 2.85
CA PRO A 368 11.65 -15.37 1.67
C PRO A 368 10.86 -15.49 0.35
N SER A 369 11.15 -14.62 -0.63
CA SER A 369 10.40 -14.56 -1.88
C SER A 369 10.66 -15.77 -2.79
N LYS A 370 9.61 -16.21 -3.50
CA LYS A 370 9.66 -17.29 -4.52
C LYS A 370 9.70 -16.73 -5.94
N ILE A 371 9.29 -15.47 -6.10
CA ILE A 371 9.28 -14.77 -7.38
C ILE A 371 9.60 -13.29 -7.17
N MET A 372 10.43 -12.75 -8.05
CA MET A 372 10.73 -11.33 -8.16
C MET A 372 9.84 -10.69 -9.23
N TRP A 373 9.49 -9.42 -9.04
CA TRP A 373 8.78 -8.67 -10.08
C TRP A 373 9.62 -8.45 -11.35
N GLY A 374 10.95 -8.38 -11.21
CA GLY A 374 11.88 -8.15 -12.33
C GLY A 374 11.69 -6.78 -12.99
N PHE A 375 12.16 -6.62 -14.22
CA PHE A 375 12.01 -5.37 -14.97
C PHE A 375 10.53 -5.06 -15.27
N GLY A 376 9.68 -6.08 -15.35
CA GLY A 376 8.23 -5.92 -15.53
C GLY A 376 7.54 -5.09 -14.44
N ALA A 377 8.18 -4.81 -13.30
CA ALA A 377 7.69 -3.87 -12.28
C ALA A 377 7.35 -2.48 -12.88
N MET A 378 8.00 -2.10 -13.98
CA MET A 378 7.70 -0.87 -14.73
C MET A 378 6.23 -0.78 -15.15
N ALA A 379 5.59 -1.91 -15.49
CA ALA A 379 4.18 -1.93 -15.87
C ALA A 379 3.25 -1.52 -14.71
N ALA A 380 3.54 -1.96 -13.48
CA ALA A 380 2.79 -1.53 -12.30
C ALA A 380 3.01 -0.04 -12.03
N GLY A 381 4.25 0.47 -12.19
CA GLY A 381 4.54 1.89 -12.07
C GLY A 381 3.81 2.75 -13.12
N LEU A 382 3.72 2.28 -14.37
CA LEU A 382 2.95 2.94 -15.42
C LEU A 382 1.46 3.01 -15.06
N VAL A 383 0.87 1.91 -14.59
CA VAL A 383 -0.55 1.86 -14.19
C VAL A 383 -0.81 2.87 -13.07
N ILE A 384 0.00 2.89 -12.01
CA ILE A 384 -0.15 3.88 -10.94
C ILE A 384 -0.04 5.30 -11.48
N ALA A 385 0.97 5.59 -12.31
CA ALA A 385 1.19 6.93 -12.84
C ALA A 385 0.03 7.39 -13.75
N ALA A 386 -0.39 6.55 -14.71
CA ALA A 386 -1.47 6.86 -15.64
C ALA A 386 -2.81 7.03 -14.92
N LEU A 387 -3.17 6.11 -14.03
CA LEU A 387 -4.43 6.23 -13.27
C LEU A 387 -4.41 7.45 -12.34
N SER A 388 -3.27 7.76 -11.72
CA SER A 388 -3.11 8.97 -10.90
C SER A 388 -3.32 10.27 -11.67
N ILE A 389 -2.92 10.32 -12.93
CA ILE A 389 -3.17 11.48 -13.81
C ILE A 389 -4.65 11.50 -14.21
N ALA A 390 -5.24 10.35 -14.54
CA ALA A 390 -6.63 10.24 -14.98
C ALA A 390 -7.66 10.64 -13.90
N VAL A 391 -7.33 10.48 -12.61
CA VAL A 391 -8.16 10.98 -11.51
C VAL A 391 -8.22 12.51 -11.47
N GLN A 392 -7.32 13.22 -12.18
CA GLN A 392 -7.21 14.69 -12.21
C GLN A 392 -7.05 15.35 -10.83
N THR A 393 -6.85 14.56 -9.78
CA THR A 393 -6.43 15.08 -8.48
C THR A 393 -5.07 15.75 -8.62
N LYS A 394 -4.87 16.84 -7.87
CA LYS A 394 -3.59 17.55 -7.77
C LYS A 394 -2.46 16.52 -7.69
N VAL A 395 -1.58 16.49 -8.70
CA VAL A 395 -0.49 15.51 -8.89
C VAL A 395 0.30 15.23 -7.59
N LEU A 396 0.43 16.25 -6.73
CA LEU A 396 1.05 16.14 -5.40
C LEU A 396 0.40 15.13 -4.45
N VAL A 397 -0.92 14.92 -4.52
CA VAL A 397 -1.61 13.91 -3.70
C VAL A 397 -1.18 12.52 -4.11
N SER A 398 -0.97 12.33 -5.41
CA SER A 398 -0.52 11.06 -5.97
C SER A 398 0.91 10.70 -5.55
N VAL A 399 1.74 11.70 -5.23
CA VAL A 399 3.07 11.48 -4.65
C VAL A 399 2.97 10.92 -3.23
N LEU A 400 1.96 11.31 -2.45
CA LEU A 400 1.93 10.97 -1.03
C LEU A 400 1.83 9.47 -0.78
N PHE A 401 1.00 8.74 -1.53
CA PHE A 401 0.87 7.29 -1.32
C PHE A 401 2.07 6.47 -1.84
N ILE A 402 2.96 7.06 -2.65
CA ILE A 402 4.26 6.46 -3.04
C ILE A 402 5.47 7.26 -2.55
N LEU A 403 5.30 8.07 -1.50
CA LEU A 403 6.24 9.12 -1.12
C LEU A 403 7.66 8.60 -0.88
N ILE A 404 7.77 7.47 -0.19
CA ILE A 404 9.07 6.88 0.17
C ILE A 404 9.84 6.43 -1.09
N PRO A 405 9.30 5.55 -1.97
CA PRO A 405 9.93 5.25 -3.26
C PRO A 405 10.30 6.50 -4.09
N PHE A 406 9.38 7.47 -4.15
CA PHE A 406 9.55 8.69 -4.94
C PHE A 406 10.75 9.50 -4.48
N LEU A 407 10.82 9.78 -3.18
CA LEU A 407 11.90 10.59 -2.61
C LEU A 407 13.22 9.82 -2.52
N ASP A 408 13.19 8.52 -2.26
CA ASP A 408 14.40 7.70 -2.25
C ASP A 408 15.09 7.70 -3.63
N ALA A 409 14.31 7.58 -4.70
CA ALA A 409 14.80 7.71 -6.07
C ALA A 409 15.37 9.12 -6.34
N LEU A 410 14.67 10.19 -5.93
CA LEU A 410 15.13 11.57 -6.11
C LEU A 410 16.45 11.82 -5.38
N VAL A 411 16.51 11.49 -4.09
CA VAL A 411 17.72 11.67 -3.27
C VAL A 411 18.88 10.88 -3.85
N THR A 412 18.65 9.64 -4.28
CA THR A 412 19.69 8.80 -4.89
C THR A 412 20.16 9.36 -6.23
N PHE A 413 19.25 9.84 -7.07
CA PHE A 413 19.56 10.48 -8.35
C PHE A 413 20.47 11.70 -8.17
N PHE A 414 20.07 12.67 -7.33
CA PHE A 414 20.87 13.86 -7.08
C PHE A 414 22.19 13.56 -6.36
N ARG A 415 22.20 12.61 -5.41
CA ARG A 415 23.42 12.15 -4.74
C ARG A 415 24.45 11.65 -5.76
N ARG A 416 24.02 10.84 -6.75
CA ARG A 416 24.92 10.31 -7.79
C ARG A 416 25.49 11.42 -8.65
N ILE A 417 24.66 12.39 -9.06
CA ILE A 417 25.11 13.57 -9.82
C ILE A 417 26.16 14.36 -9.05
N PHE A 418 25.91 14.68 -7.77
CA PHE A 418 26.88 15.42 -6.94
C PHE A 418 28.18 14.64 -6.68
N GLN A 419 28.17 13.31 -6.83
CA GLN A 419 29.36 12.46 -6.74
C GLN A 419 30.06 12.25 -8.09
N GLY A 420 29.60 12.88 -9.17
CA GLY A 420 30.14 12.69 -10.52
C GLY A 420 29.89 11.28 -11.09
N ARG A 421 28.92 10.54 -10.54
CA ARG A 421 28.58 9.18 -10.97
C ARG A 421 27.38 9.20 -11.91
N ASN A 422 27.30 8.21 -12.80
CA ASN A 422 26.14 8.03 -13.67
C ASN A 422 24.87 7.81 -12.82
N PRO A 423 23.83 8.66 -12.93
CA PRO A 423 22.61 8.54 -12.13
C PRO A 423 21.84 7.23 -12.39
N LEU A 424 22.03 6.61 -13.56
CA LEU A 424 21.38 5.35 -13.95
C LEU A 424 22.15 4.09 -13.48
N SER A 425 23.32 4.25 -12.86
CA SER A 425 24.09 3.11 -12.34
C SER A 425 23.51 2.56 -11.03
N GLY A 426 23.54 1.24 -10.83
CA GLY A 426 23.04 0.61 -9.60
C GLY A 426 23.99 0.78 -8.41
N ASP A 427 23.47 1.04 -7.21
CA ASP A 427 24.23 1.05 -5.96
C ASP A 427 23.38 0.61 -4.75
N ARG A 428 24.03 0.44 -3.58
CA ARG A 428 23.37 0.16 -2.30
C ARG A 428 22.93 1.41 -1.52
N GLY A 429 22.73 2.54 -2.21
CA GLY A 429 22.44 3.81 -1.54
C GLY A 429 20.95 4.11 -1.32
N HIS A 430 20.07 3.22 -1.78
CA HIS A 430 18.63 3.30 -1.56
C HIS A 430 18.26 3.07 -0.09
N LEU A 431 17.19 3.72 0.37
CA LEU A 431 16.76 3.75 1.78
C LEU A 431 16.62 2.34 2.38
N HIS A 432 16.07 1.39 1.61
CA HIS A 432 15.90 0.03 2.10
C HIS A 432 17.25 -0.67 2.40
N HIS A 433 18.29 -0.47 1.58
CA HIS A 433 19.64 -0.95 1.89
C HIS A 433 20.23 -0.21 3.09
N LEU A 434 20.00 1.10 3.20
CA LEU A 434 20.47 1.88 4.35
C LEU A 434 19.83 1.44 5.68
N LEU A 435 18.59 0.95 5.65
CA LEU A 435 17.90 0.39 6.81
C LEU A 435 18.41 -1.02 7.12
N LEU A 436 18.64 -1.86 6.10
CA LEU A 436 19.27 -3.17 6.26
C LEU A 436 20.65 -3.07 6.89
N ASP A 437 21.49 -2.16 6.39
CA ASP A 437 22.85 -1.90 6.90
C ASP A 437 22.83 -1.38 8.36
N ARG A 438 21.66 -0.93 8.87
CA ARG A 438 21.42 -0.52 10.27
C ARG A 438 20.76 -1.62 11.11
N GLY A 439 20.68 -2.85 10.61
CA GLY A 439 20.18 -4.00 11.35
C GLY A 439 18.66 -4.21 11.30
N TRP A 440 17.93 -3.52 10.42
CA TRP A 440 16.51 -3.83 10.22
C TRP A 440 16.35 -5.14 9.45
N SER A 441 15.35 -5.95 9.81
CA SER A 441 15.01 -7.15 9.05
C SER A 441 14.21 -6.82 7.78
N VAL A 442 14.31 -7.67 6.75
CA VAL A 442 13.59 -7.55 5.47
C VAL A 442 12.08 -7.30 5.69
N GLN A 443 11.45 -8.14 6.53
CA GLN A 443 10.03 -8.03 6.86
C GLN A 443 9.67 -6.74 7.61
N LYS A 444 10.59 -6.19 8.41
CA LYS A 444 10.38 -4.91 9.10
C LYS A 444 10.37 -3.75 8.10
N ILE A 445 11.25 -3.80 7.11
CA ILE A 445 11.33 -2.78 6.04
C ILE A 445 10.09 -2.86 5.16
N ALA A 446 9.67 -4.06 4.72
CA ALA A 446 8.46 -4.23 3.92
C ALA A 446 7.23 -3.63 4.63
N ARG A 447 7.01 -3.96 5.91
CA ARG A 447 5.92 -3.38 6.72
C ARG A 447 6.04 -1.88 6.88
N PHE A 448 7.25 -1.34 7.07
CA PHE A 448 7.46 0.11 7.13
C PHE A 448 7.00 0.82 5.86
N TYR A 449 7.36 0.30 4.67
CA TYR A 449 6.91 0.88 3.41
C TYR A 449 5.39 0.80 3.23
N TRP A 450 4.77 -0.30 3.63
CA TRP A 450 3.31 -0.46 3.58
C TRP A 450 2.62 0.54 4.53
N SER A 451 3.09 0.64 5.77
CA SER A 451 2.57 1.59 6.75
C SER A 451 2.78 3.03 6.30
N ALA A 452 3.94 3.36 5.70
CA ALA A 452 4.20 4.69 5.16
C ALA A 452 3.24 5.03 4.02
N ALA A 453 3.05 4.13 3.05
CA ALA A 453 2.09 4.30 1.96
C ALA A 453 0.65 4.53 2.50
N LEU A 454 0.26 3.75 3.51
CA LEU A 454 -1.04 3.90 4.17
C LEU A 454 -1.19 5.26 4.87
N VAL A 455 -0.22 5.63 5.72
CA VAL A 455 -0.27 6.87 6.51
C VAL A 455 -0.25 8.10 5.61
N PHE A 456 0.68 8.17 4.66
CA PHE A 456 0.77 9.32 3.77
C PHE A 456 -0.40 9.38 2.79
N GLY A 457 -0.91 8.24 2.32
CA GLY A 457 -2.15 8.19 1.54
C GLY A 457 -3.36 8.69 2.33
N LEU A 458 -3.50 8.30 3.61
CA LEU A 458 -4.56 8.81 4.49
C LEU A 458 -4.43 10.31 4.73
N ILE A 459 -3.22 10.82 4.94
CA ILE A 459 -2.97 12.26 5.05
C ILE A 459 -3.43 12.96 3.76
N GLY A 460 -3.04 12.46 2.59
CA GLY A 460 -3.47 13.03 1.31
C GLY A 460 -4.98 12.99 1.11
N LEU A 461 -5.62 11.88 1.50
CA LEU A 461 -7.06 11.70 1.38
C LEU A 461 -7.83 12.63 2.33
N LEU A 462 -7.44 12.73 3.60
CA LEU A 462 -8.19 13.47 4.62
C LEU A 462 -7.88 14.97 4.65
N SER A 463 -6.83 15.42 3.94
CA SER A 463 -6.42 16.82 3.94
C SER A 463 -7.42 17.72 3.22
N PRO A 464 -7.80 18.87 3.81
CA PRO A 464 -8.62 19.87 3.13
C PRO A 464 -7.92 20.43 1.90
N GLU A 465 -8.65 20.64 0.81
CA GLU A 465 -8.09 21.07 -0.48
C GLU A 465 -7.32 22.40 -0.42
N ARG A 466 -7.69 23.28 0.50
CA ARG A 466 -7.03 24.58 0.74
C ARG A 466 -5.60 24.43 1.25
N TYR A 467 -5.34 23.41 2.06
CA TYR A 467 -4.05 23.22 2.74
C TYR A 467 -3.22 22.09 2.13
N ILE A 468 -3.82 21.24 1.30
CA ILE A 468 -3.18 20.01 0.80
C ILE A 468 -1.86 20.26 0.09
N VAL A 469 -1.73 21.31 -0.73
CA VAL A 469 -0.47 21.61 -1.45
C VAL A 469 0.63 21.98 -0.46
N LYS A 470 0.34 22.85 0.52
CA LYS A 470 1.31 23.27 1.54
C LYS A 470 1.73 22.07 2.39
N LEU A 471 0.75 21.29 2.86
CA LEU A 471 1.02 20.11 3.68
C LEU A 471 1.85 19.07 2.92
N SER A 472 1.48 18.77 1.66
CA SER A 472 2.24 17.84 0.81
C SER A 472 3.68 18.31 0.66
N LEU A 473 3.93 19.59 0.37
CA LEU A 473 5.29 20.12 0.23
C LEU A 473 6.09 20.06 1.54
N THR A 474 5.47 20.39 2.68
CA THR A 474 6.12 20.28 3.99
C THR A 474 6.51 18.83 4.29
N ILE A 475 5.60 17.88 4.04
CA ILE A 475 5.86 16.45 4.24
C ILE A 475 6.96 15.96 3.29
N ILE A 476 6.88 16.32 2.00
CA ILE A 476 7.89 15.99 0.99
C ILE A 476 9.27 16.52 1.42
N GLY A 477 9.35 17.78 1.86
CA GLY A 477 10.58 18.40 2.32
C GLY A 477 11.15 17.72 3.57
N ALA A 478 10.32 17.46 4.58
CA ALA A 478 10.75 16.83 5.83
C ALA A 478 11.24 15.39 5.62
N VAL A 479 10.49 14.59 4.86
CA VAL A 479 10.84 13.19 4.55
C VAL A 479 12.07 13.15 3.65
N GLY A 480 12.13 14.00 2.62
CA GLY A 480 13.27 14.10 1.71
C GLY A 480 14.55 14.47 2.44
N PHE A 481 14.48 15.44 3.35
CA PHE A 481 15.59 15.83 4.21
C PHE A 481 16.06 14.67 5.10
N LEU A 482 15.13 13.92 5.71
CA LEU A 482 15.47 12.77 6.54
C LEU A 482 16.19 11.67 5.73
N ILE A 483 15.70 11.35 4.53
CA ILE A 483 16.33 10.36 3.64
C ILE A 483 17.72 10.83 3.22
N ALA A 484 17.88 12.10 2.85
CA ALA A 484 19.17 12.70 2.51
C ALA A 484 20.17 12.63 3.68
N LEU A 485 19.72 12.95 4.90
CA LEU A 485 20.53 12.87 6.11
C LEU A 485 21.01 11.44 6.40
N LEU A 486 20.13 10.45 6.24
CA LEU A 486 20.48 9.03 6.41
C LEU A 486 21.53 8.58 5.38
N ASN A 487 21.46 9.12 4.17
CA ASN A 487 22.39 8.88 3.10
C ASN A 487 23.78 9.47 3.41
N LEU A 488 23.83 10.74 3.82
CA LEU A 488 25.07 11.42 4.20
C LEU A 488 25.77 10.72 5.38
N LYS A 489 25.02 10.33 6.42
CA LYS A 489 25.57 9.57 7.57
C LYS A 489 26.14 8.21 7.15
N SER A 490 25.59 7.58 6.11
CA SER A 490 26.09 6.31 5.58
C SER A 490 27.44 6.48 4.90
N LEU A 491 27.61 7.56 4.13
CA LEU A 491 28.89 7.89 3.47
C LEU A 491 30.00 8.13 4.51
N GLY A 492 29.70 8.88 5.58
CA GLY A 492 30.66 9.12 6.67
C GLY A 492 31.12 7.82 7.36
N ARG A 493 30.19 6.89 7.63
CA ARG A 493 30.52 5.58 8.22
C ARG A 493 31.36 4.70 7.30
N ARG A 494 31.10 4.70 5.98
CA ARG A 494 31.89 3.92 5.02
C ARG A 494 33.32 4.43 4.92
N LYS A 495 33.51 5.76 4.95
CA LYS A 495 34.83 6.38 4.94
C LYS A 495 35.64 6.02 6.20
N GLN A 496 35.03 6.13 7.39
CA GLN A 496 35.67 5.69 8.64
C GLN A 496 36.06 4.20 8.63
N LYS A 497 35.21 3.34 8.07
CA LYS A 497 35.49 1.89 8.00
C LYS A 497 36.63 1.54 7.03
N GLN A 498 36.84 2.37 6.01
CA GLN A 498 37.98 2.27 5.09
C GLN A 498 39.27 2.87 5.65
N GLU A 499 39.18 3.83 6.57
CA GLU A 499 40.34 4.41 7.27
C GLU A 499 40.79 3.55 8.46
N SER A 500 39.92 2.70 8.99
CA SER A 500 40.20 1.78 10.11
C SER A 500 40.60 0.35 9.70
N ALA A 501 40.60 0.06 8.40
CA ALA A 501 40.93 -1.25 7.81
C ALA A 501 42.15 -1.06 6.90
#